data_AF-A0A9E5BJ48-F1
#
_entry.id   AF-A0A9E5BJ48-F1
#
_cell.length_a   1.000
_cell.length_b   1.000
_cell.length_c   1.000
_cell.angle_alpha   90.00
_cell.angle_beta   90.00
_cell.angle_gamma   90.00
#
_symmetry.space_group_name_H-M   'P 1'
#
loop_
_entity.id
_entity.type
_entity.pdbx_description
1 polymer ?
#
loop_
_entity_poly.entity_id
_entity_poly.type
_entity_poly.pdbx_seq_one_letter_code
_entity_poly.pdbx_strand_id
1 'polypeptide(L)'
;MPASNQPRRVVVTGLGLISPVGNSVATAWANLIAGKTGIATVTKFDHSALSVHFAGEVKDFNVEEYEHAKARGAKIYAELCGFGMSGDAYHMTAPNMDGPRRCMVNAMRDAGITADQIQYVNAHGTSTPLGDKNETDAIKAALGDHAKKVVVNSTKSMTGHLLGGAGGLESVFTVLALHHQKSPPTINIFNQDPECDLDYCANTARDLKIDYAVKNNFGFGGTNGTLIFGKKP
;
A
#
# COMPACT_ATOMS: atom_id res chain seq x y z
N MET A 1 27.52 37.03 17.48
CA MET A 1 26.28 37.74 17.08
C MET A 1 25.18 37.35 18.05
N PRO A 2 24.39 38.30 18.59
CA PRO A 2 23.30 37.94 19.49
C PRO A 2 22.17 37.26 18.69
N ALA A 3 21.67 36.13 19.19
CA ALA A 3 20.50 35.47 18.63
C ALA A 3 19.28 36.41 18.75
N SER A 4 18.59 36.68 17.64
CA SER A 4 17.40 37.54 17.67
C SER A 4 16.30 36.88 18.49
N ASN A 5 15.84 37.57 19.53
CA ASN A 5 14.85 37.08 20.50
C ASN A 5 13.39 37.19 19.99
N GLN A 6 13.18 37.16 18.66
CA GLN A 6 11.84 37.18 18.08
C GLN A 6 11.36 35.76 17.77
N PRO A 7 10.15 35.36 18.16
CA PRO A 7 9.62 34.04 17.87
C PRO A 7 9.53 33.84 16.35
N ARG A 8 10.08 32.72 15.86
CA ARG A 8 10.04 32.38 14.43
C ARG A 8 8.59 32.16 14.00
N ARG A 9 8.09 33.03 13.13
CA ARG A 9 6.75 32.89 12.54
C ARG A 9 6.82 31.96 11.33
N VAL A 10 6.03 30.90 11.34
CA VAL A 10 5.87 29.94 10.24
C VAL A 10 4.41 29.91 9.81
N VAL A 11 4.14 29.74 8.51
CA VAL A 11 2.79 29.75 7.93
C VAL A 11 2.56 28.47 7.12
N VAL A 12 1.29 28.03 7.04
CA VAL A 12 0.85 26.95 6.17
C VAL A 12 0.28 27.57 4.90
N THR A 13 0.85 27.26 3.73
CA THR A 13 0.48 27.87 2.45
C THR A 13 -0.31 26.95 1.52
N GLY A 14 -0.45 25.67 1.87
CA GLY A 14 -1.15 24.68 1.05
C GLY A 14 -1.71 23.54 1.89
N LEU A 15 -2.85 23.03 1.46
CA LEU A 15 -3.54 21.90 2.07
C LEU A 15 -4.05 20.98 0.96
N GLY A 16 -3.95 19.68 1.18
CA GLY A 16 -4.52 18.64 0.34
C GLY A 16 -5.06 17.52 1.23
N LEU A 17 -6.19 16.92 0.85
CA LEU A 17 -6.82 15.88 1.65
C LEU A 17 -7.62 14.93 0.79
N ILE A 18 -7.40 13.64 1.01
CA ILE A 18 -8.24 12.54 0.54
C ILE A 18 -8.65 11.76 1.79
N SER A 19 -9.96 11.59 1.99
CA SER A 19 -10.49 10.99 3.21
C SER A 19 -11.91 10.44 3.00
N PRO A 20 -12.41 9.59 3.90
CA PRO A 20 -13.79 9.07 3.84
C PRO A 20 -14.87 10.16 3.95
N VAL A 21 -14.51 11.35 4.42
CA VAL A 21 -15.40 12.52 4.54
C VAL A 21 -15.22 13.52 3.40
N GLY A 22 -14.33 13.26 2.43
CA GLY A 22 -14.16 14.10 1.24
C GLY A 22 -12.75 14.02 0.63
N ASN A 23 -12.70 14.23 -0.69
CA ASN A 23 -11.47 14.20 -1.51
C ASN A 23 -10.91 15.59 -1.80
N SER A 24 -11.41 16.62 -1.13
CA SER A 24 -10.89 17.98 -1.16
C SER A 24 -10.97 18.59 0.24
N VAL A 25 -10.13 19.59 0.50
CA VAL A 25 -10.13 20.33 1.77
C VAL A 25 -11.50 20.96 2.03
N ALA A 26 -12.10 21.57 1.02
CA ALA A 26 -13.39 22.24 1.13
C ALA A 26 -14.51 21.24 1.47
N THR A 27 -14.59 20.13 0.74
CA THR A 27 -15.62 19.10 0.95
C THR A 27 -15.47 18.43 2.31
N ALA A 28 -14.24 18.02 2.66
CA ALA A 28 -13.97 17.36 3.93
C ALA A 28 -14.28 18.28 5.12
N TRP A 29 -13.87 19.56 5.04
CA TRP A 29 -14.17 20.53 6.09
C TRP A 29 -15.67 20.76 6.25
N ALA A 30 -16.40 20.99 5.15
CA ALA A 30 -17.85 21.17 5.19
C ALA A 30 -18.57 19.97 5.81
N ASN A 31 -18.13 18.75 5.48
CA ASN A 31 -18.71 17.52 6.02
C ASN A 31 -18.40 17.34 7.52
N LEU A 32 -17.17 17.64 7.96
CA LEU A 32 -16.80 17.59 9.38
C LEU A 32 -17.60 18.59 10.20
N ILE A 33 -17.73 19.84 9.73
CA ILE A 33 -18.53 20.87 10.41
C ILE A 33 -20.02 20.46 10.48
N ALA A 34 -20.52 19.79 9.45
CA ALA A 34 -21.88 19.27 9.42
C ALA A 34 -22.08 17.95 10.22
N GLY A 35 -21.04 17.41 10.86
CA GLY A 35 -21.11 16.14 11.61
C GLY A 35 -21.36 14.91 10.73
N LYS A 36 -21.05 14.97 9.43
CA LYS A 36 -21.24 13.84 8.51
C LYS A 36 -20.14 12.80 8.70
N THR A 37 -20.55 11.56 8.94
CA THR A 37 -19.62 10.42 9.06
C THR A 37 -19.21 9.89 7.69
N GLY A 38 -17.92 9.58 7.54
CA GLY A 38 -17.39 8.80 6.43
C GLY A 38 -17.41 7.29 6.69
N ILE A 39 -17.76 6.87 7.91
CA ILE A 39 -17.82 5.46 8.31
C ILE A 39 -19.19 4.91 7.93
N ALA A 40 -19.19 3.87 7.10
CA ALA A 40 -20.41 3.22 6.60
C ALA A 40 -20.17 1.71 6.42
N THR A 41 -21.23 0.96 6.16
CA THR A 41 -21.13 -0.47 5.79
C THR A 41 -20.21 -0.64 4.59
N VAL A 42 -19.35 -1.65 4.62
CA VAL A 42 -18.43 -1.98 3.53
C VAL A 42 -19.22 -2.30 2.26
N THR A 43 -18.85 -1.73 1.13
CA THR A 43 -19.58 -1.93 -0.15
C THR A 43 -18.73 -2.58 -1.23
N LYS A 44 -17.41 -2.65 -1.04
CA LYS A 44 -16.47 -3.05 -2.10
C LYS A 44 -16.15 -4.54 -2.18
N PHE A 45 -16.48 -5.32 -1.16
CA PHE A 45 -16.30 -6.78 -1.17
C PHE A 45 -17.29 -7.45 -0.21
N ASP A 46 -17.48 -8.77 -0.36
CA ASP A 46 -18.30 -9.55 0.55
C ASP A 46 -17.66 -9.59 1.95
N HIS A 47 -18.27 -8.84 2.86
CA HIS A 47 -17.83 -8.71 4.26
C HIS A 47 -18.63 -9.62 5.21
N SER A 48 -19.49 -10.51 4.70
CA SER A 48 -20.39 -11.34 5.53
C SER A 48 -19.65 -12.22 6.53
N ALA A 49 -18.45 -12.66 6.17
CA ALA A 49 -17.59 -13.50 7.01
C ALA A 49 -16.70 -12.70 7.99
N LEU A 50 -16.70 -11.36 7.93
CA LEU A 50 -15.92 -10.52 8.83
C LEU A 50 -16.67 -10.20 10.12
N SER A 51 -15.97 -10.09 11.25
CA SER A 51 -16.58 -9.62 12.51
C SER A 51 -16.91 -8.12 12.51
N VAL A 52 -16.32 -7.35 11.58
CA VAL A 52 -16.55 -5.92 11.40
C VAL A 52 -17.07 -5.69 9.99
N HIS A 53 -18.20 -4.99 9.88
CA HIS A 53 -18.90 -4.77 8.62
C HIS A 53 -18.91 -3.30 8.17
N PHE A 54 -18.21 -2.41 8.87
CA PHE A 54 -18.12 -0.99 8.52
C PHE A 54 -16.68 -0.54 8.32
N ALA A 55 -16.47 0.44 7.44
CA ALA A 55 -15.18 1.02 7.13
C ALA A 55 -15.30 2.50 6.74
N GLY A 56 -14.19 3.23 6.81
CA GLY A 56 -14.06 4.54 6.19
C GLY A 56 -13.60 4.39 4.75
N GLU A 57 -14.51 4.05 3.84
CA GLU A 57 -14.19 3.97 2.41
C GLU A 57 -13.99 5.39 1.83
N VAL A 58 -12.90 5.60 1.10
CA VAL A 58 -12.75 6.81 0.28
C VAL A 58 -13.69 6.67 -0.92
N LYS A 59 -14.70 7.52 -0.98
CA LYS A 59 -15.74 7.51 -2.02
C LYS A 59 -15.34 8.41 -3.18
N ASP A 60 -15.77 8.07 -4.39
CA ASP A 60 -15.59 8.91 -5.59
C ASP A 60 -14.13 9.34 -5.83
N PHE A 61 -13.17 8.48 -5.47
CA PHE A 61 -11.75 8.71 -5.73
C PHE A 61 -11.42 8.23 -7.15
N ASN A 62 -11.01 9.17 -7.99
CA ASN A 62 -10.59 8.87 -9.36
C ASN A 62 -9.07 9.02 -9.48
N VAL A 63 -8.40 7.94 -9.88
CA VAL A 63 -7.01 7.99 -10.34
C VAL A 63 -7.09 8.34 -11.82
N GLU A 64 -6.56 9.50 -12.19
CA GLU A 64 -6.75 10.10 -13.52
C GLU A 64 -6.65 9.12 -14.70
N GLU A 65 -7.63 9.20 -15.62
CA GLU A 65 -7.68 8.40 -16.85
C GLU A 65 -6.46 8.62 -17.76
N TYR A 66 -5.95 7.53 -18.34
CA TYR A 66 -4.70 7.53 -19.11
C TYR A 66 -4.73 8.48 -20.31
N GLU A 67 -5.78 8.42 -21.13
CA GLU A 67 -5.89 9.30 -22.31
C GLU A 67 -6.09 10.76 -21.93
N HIS A 68 -6.73 11.05 -20.79
CA HIS A 68 -6.83 12.40 -20.27
C HIS A 68 -5.47 12.94 -19.82
N ALA A 69 -4.70 12.12 -19.07
CA ALA A 69 -3.35 12.47 -18.63
C ALA A 69 -2.44 12.76 -19.84
N LYS A 70 -2.52 11.94 -20.89
CA LYS A 70 -1.81 12.17 -22.16
C LYS A 70 -2.24 13.45 -22.84
N ALA A 71 -3.55 13.68 -22.99
CA ALA A 71 -4.09 14.86 -23.68
C ALA A 71 -3.62 16.18 -23.06
N ARG A 72 -3.49 16.24 -21.72
CA ARG A 72 -2.98 17.43 -21.02
C ARG A 72 -1.46 17.48 -20.85
N GLY A 73 -0.71 16.54 -21.43
CA GLY A 73 0.75 16.49 -21.34
C GLY A 73 1.30 16.17 -19.95
N ALA A 74 0.57 15.39 -19.14
CA ALA A 74 0.98 15.03 -17.79
C ALA A 74 2.22 14.14 -17.79
N LYS A 75 3.09 14.32 -16.78
CA LYS A 75 4.11 13.32 -16.46
C LYS A 75 3.43 12.12 -15.80
N ILE A 76 3.44 10.98 -16.48
CA ILE A 76 2.93 9.71 -15.98
C ILE A 76 4.08 8.95 -15.30
N TYR A 77 3.93 8.67 -14.00
CA TYR A 77 4.95 7.94 -13.23
C TYR A 77 4.77 6.43 -13.32
N ALA A 78 3.53 5.96 -13.28
CA ALA A 78 3.13 4.57 -13.35
C ALA A 78 1.66 4.47 -13.75
N GLU A 79 1.24 3.29 -14.15
CA GLU A 79 -0.17 2.91 -14.29
C GLU A 79 -0.61 2.11 -13.05
N LEU A 80 -1.80 2.37 -12.52
CA LEU A 80 -2.44 1.46 -11.57
C LEU A 80 -3.12 0.37 -12.38
N CYS A 81 -2.44 -0.75 -12.59
CA CYS A 81 -2.89 -1.81 -13.49
C CYS A 81 -4.00 -2.67 -12.87
N GLY A 82 -3.99 -2.84 -11.55
CA GLY A 82 -5.07 -3.57 -10.89
C GLY A 82 -5.06 -3.48 -9.37
N PHE A 83 -6.15 -3.90 -8.77
CA PHE A 83 -6.34 -3.92 -7.33
C PHE A 83 -7.02 -5.20 -6.84
N GLY A 84 -6.77 -5.55 -5.58
CA GLY A 84 -7.36 -6.70 -4.93
C GLY A 84 -7.80 -6.36 -3.51
N MET A 85 -8.93 -6.94 -3.10
CA MET A 85 -9.46 -6.85 -1.75
C MET A 85 -9.84 -8.24 -1.25
N SER A 86 -9.69 -8.49 0.05
CA SER A 86 -10.16 -9.71 0.70
C SER A 86 -10.36 -9.52 2.20
N GLY A 87 -11.00 -10.52 2.81
CA GLY A 87 -11.21 -10.65 4.25
C GLY A 87 -10.65 -11.97 4.81
N ASP A 88 -9.97 -11.98 5.95
CA ASP A 88 -9.41 -13.20 6.56
C ASP A 88 -10.49 -14.12 7.16
N ALA A 89 -11.54 -13.53 7.76
CA ALA A 89 -12.66 -14.23 8.41
C ALA A 89 -12.23 -15.33 9.43
N TYR A 90 -11.04 -15.18 10.03
CA TYR A 90 -10.43 -16.23 10.86
C TYR A 90 -10.39 -15.85 12.35
N HIS A 91 -9.82 -14.70 12.69
CA HIS A 91 -9.69 -14.22 14.06
C HIS A 91 -9.68 -12.68 14.09
N MET A 92 -10.04 -12.07 15.23
CA MET A 92 -10.13 -10.62 15.36
C MET A 92 -8.79 -9.90 15.12
N THR A 93 -7.67 -10.54 15.45
CA THR A 93 -6.33 -9.91 15.37
C THR A 93 -5.22 -10.83 14.85
N ALA A 94 -5.46 -12.14 14.78
CA ALA A 94 -4.45 -13.08 14.30
C ALA A 94 -4.60 -13.19 12.77
N PRO A 95 -3.51 -12.98 12.01
CA PRO A 95 -3.59 -13.03 10.56
C PRO A 95 -3.80 -14.48 10.09
N ASN A 96 -4.41 -14.63 8.92
CA ASN A 96 -4.50 -15.90 8.20
C ASN A 96 -3.90 -15.73 6.80
N MET A 97 -3.04 -16.67 6.38
CA MET A 97 -2.31 -16.57 5.12
C MET A 97 -3.24 -16.47 3.89
N ASP A 98 -4.40 -17.14 3.92
CA ASP A 98 -5.30 -17.22 2.76
C ASP A 98 -5.91 -15.86 2.38
N GLY A 99 -6.19 -14.99 3.35
CA GLY A 99 -6.74 -13.66 3.08
C GLY A 99 -5.78 -12.81 2.23
N PRO A 100 -4.57 -12.49 2.71
CA PRO A 100 -3.54 -11.81 1.93
C PRO A 100 -3.22 -12.50 0.61
N ARG A 101 -3.16 -13.84 0.57
CA ARG A 101 -2.96 -14.61 -0.67
C ARG A 101 -4.06 -14.31 -1.70
N ARG A 102 -5.34 -14.44 -1.31
CA ARG A 102 -6.49 -14.12 -2.19
C ARG A 102 -6.46 -12.67 -2.63
N CYS A 103 -6.05 -11.76 -1.74
CA CYS A 103 -5.92 -10.34 -2.06
C CYS A 103 -4.94 -10.12 -3.23
N MET A 104 -3.74 -10.71 -3.15
CA MET A 104 -2.74 -10.62 -4.22
C MET A 104 -3.20 -11.30 -5.51
N VAL A 105 -3.82 -12.48 -5.42
CA VAL A 105 -4.36 -13.20 -6.60
C VAL A 105 -5.46 -12.40 -7.30
N ASN A 106 -6.35 -11.77 -6.54
CA ASN A 106 -7.39 -10.89 -7.09
C ASN A 106 -6.78 -9.69 -7.82
N ALA A 107 -5.75 -9.07 -7.23
CA ALA A 107 -5.05 -7.94 -7.86
C ALA A 107 -4.37 -8.34 -9.17
N MET A 108 -3.70 -9.49 -9.22
CA MET A 108 -3.09 -10.00 -10.46
C MET A 108 -4.13 -10.30 -11.53
N ARG A 109 -5.28 -10.88 -11.14
CA ARG A 109 -6.39 -11.15 -12.06
C ARG A 109 -6.96 -9.86 -12.65
N ASP A 110 -7.19 -8.85 -11.81
CA ASP A 110 -7.69 -7.53 -12.23
C ASP A 110 -6.71 -6.84 -13.19
N ALA A 111 -5.42 -6.92 -12.90
CA ALA A 111 -4.35 -6.42 -13.75
C ALA A 111 -4.11 -7.24 -15.03
N GLY A 112 -4.71 -8.43 -15.17
CA GLY A 112 -4.49 -9.32 -16.31
C GLY A 112 -3.06 -9.86 -16.41
N ILE A 113 -2.33 -9.98 -15.30
CA ILE A 113 -0.93 -10.43 -15.26
C ILE A 113 -0.77 -11.75 -14.50
N THR A 114 0.36 -12.42 -14.71
CA THR A 114 0.76 -13.64 -14.00
C THR A 114 1.86 -13.35 -12.98
N ALA A 115 2.04 -14.28 -12.03
CA ALA A 115 3.00 -14.11 -10.93
C ALA A 115 4.44 -13.86 -11.40
N ASP A 116 4.87 -14.51 -12.48
CA ASP A 116 6.22 -14.39 -13.07
C ASP A 116 6.53 -13.01 -13.65
N GLN A 117 5.51 -12.17 -13.83
CA GLN A 117 5.66 -10.80 -14.30
C GLN A 117 5.94 -9.79 -13.18
N ILE A 118 5.89 -10.18 -11.91
CA ILE A 118 6.16 -9.30 -10.77
C ILE A 118 7.64 -9.35 -10.38
N GLN A 119 8.29 -8.21 -10.17
CA GLN A 119 9.71 -8.19 -9.73
C GLN A 119 9.88 -7.68 -8.30
N TYR A 120 8.91 -6.90 -7.81
CA TYR A 120 9.06 -6.15 -6.59
C TYR A 120 7.76 -6.15 -5.77
N VAL A 121 7.90 -6.40 -4.47
CA VAL A 121 6.81 -6.34 -3.49
C VAL A 121 7.18 -5.36 -2.38
N ASN A 122 6.42 -4.28 -2.24
CA ASN A 122 6.40 -3.48 -1.03
C ASN A 122 5.39 -4.09 -0.06
N ALA A 123 5.90 -4.87 0.88
CA ALA A 123 5.15 -5.63 1.86
C ALA A 123 4.46 -4.72 2.88
N HIS A 124 3.43 -5.25 3.55
CA HIS A 124 2.86 -4.62 4.72
C HIS A 124 3.89 -4.57 5.87
N GLY A 125 4.62 -5.65 6.14
CA GLY A 125 5.84 -5.71 6.96
C GLY A 125 5.82 -4.81 8.19
N THR A 126 5.14 -5.25 9.26
CA THR A 126 4.96 -4.49 10.50
C THR A 126 6.00 -4.80 11.57
N SER A 127 6.96 -5.68 11.27
CA SER A 127 7.99 -6.14 12.21
C SER A 127 7.39 -6.93 13.37
N THR A 128 6.29 -7.66 13.13
CA THR A 128 5.68 -8.56 14.11
C THR A 128 5.96 -10.01 13.71
N PRO A 129 6.43 -10.90 14.61
CA PRO A 129 6.83 -12.25 14.22
C PRO A 129 5.73 -13.02 13.48
N LEU A 130 4.49 -12.99 14.00
CA LEU A 130 3.36 -13.66 13.37
C LEU A 130 2.93 -13.01 12.06
N GLY A 131 2.92 -11.67 11.99
CA GLY A 131 2.48 -10.93 10.82
C GLY A 131 3.45 -11.06 9.64
N ASP A 132 4.74 -10.90 9.88
CA ASP A 132 5.77 -10.94 8.85
C ASP A 132 5.92 -12.36 8.30
N LYS A 133 5.90 -13.39 9.17
CA LYS A 133 5.84 -14.79 8.73
C LYS A 133 4.59 -15.05 7.87
N ASN A 134 3.41 -14.63 8.34
CA ASN A 134 2.16 -14.83 7.61
C ASN A 134 2.17 -14.16 6.23
N GLU A 135 2.69 -12.94 6.15
CA GLU A 135 2.83 -12.24 4.87
C GLU A 135 3.85 -12.93 3.95
N THR A 136 4.97 -13.40 4.48
CA THR A 136 5.95 -14.21 3.73
C THR A 136 5.28 -15.44 3.12
N ASP A 137 4.52 -16.18 3.93
CA ASP A 137 3.80 -17.38 3.49
C ASP A 137 2.71 -17.05 2.47
N ALA A 138 2.03 -15.92 2.61
CA ALA A 138 1.04 -15.45 1.65
C ALA A 138 1.67 -15.06 0.32
N ILE A 139 2.82 -14.39 0.32
CA ILE A 139 3.56 -14.04 -0.90
C ILE A 139 3.99 -15.32 -1.62
N LYS A 140 4.54 -16.30 -0.88
CA LYS A 140 4.89 -17.63 -1.42
C LYS A 140 3.66 -18.33 -2.02
N ALA A 141 2.53 -18.32 -1.33
CA ALA A 141 1.32 -18.97 -1.81
C ALA A 141 0.66 -18.25 -3.01
N ALA A 142 0.81 -16.93 -3.13
CA ALA A 142 0.25 -16.16 -4.23
C ALA A 142 1.13 -16.21 -5.49
N LEU A 143 2.46 -16.14 -5.33
CA LEU A 143 3.41 -16.09 -6.43
C LEU A 143 4.01 -17.45 -6.82
N GLY A 144 3.77 -18.49 -6.01
CA GLY A 144 4.35 -19.82 -6.21
C GLY A 144 5.87 -19.79 -6.21
N ASP A 145 6.50 -20.59 -7.08
CA ASP A 145 7.96 -20.68 -7.20
C ASP A 145 8.62 -19.33 -7.53
N HIS A 146 7.87 -18.41 -8.15
CA HIS A 146 8.39 -17.09 -8.50
C HIS A 146 8.64 -16.21 -7.27
N ALA A 147 8.04 -16.51 -6.11
CA ALA A 147 8.26 -15.77 -4.87
C ALA A 147 9.75 -15.67 -4.50
N LYS A 148 10.57 -16.68 -4.83
CA LYS A 148 12.02 -16.66 -4.53
C LYS A 148 12.83 -15.76 -5.46
N LYS A 149 12.22 -15.20 -6.50
CA LYS A 149 12.86 -14.31 -7.49
C LYS A 149 12.43 -12.86 -7.33
N VAL A 150 11.45 -12.57 -6.48
CA VAL A 150 10.99 -11.19 -6.25
C VAL A 150 11.77 -10.56 -5.11
N VAL A 151 12.08 -9.27 -5.26
CA VAL A 151 12.64 -8.47 -4.17
C VAL A 151 11.51 -7.95 -3.31
N VAL A 152 11.61 -8.15 -2.00
CA VAL A 152 10.64 -7.67 -1.01
C VAL A 152 11.24 -6.54 -0.20
N ASN A 153 10.47 -5.50 0.12
CA ASN A 153 10.85 -4.56 1.18
C ASN A 153 9.65 -4.16 2.04
N SER A 154 9.89 -3.35 3.06
CA SER A 154 8.84 -2.62 3.77
C SER A 154 9.34 -1.21 4.08
N THR A 155 8.69 -0.22 3.48
CA THR A 155 9.04 1.20 3.70
C THR A 155 8.70 1.68 5.11
N LYS A 156 7.90 0.91 5.88
CA LYS A 156 7.59 1.19 7.29
C LYS A 156 8.83 1.21 8.18
N SER A 157 9.90 0.51 7.78
CA SER A 157 11.17 0.55 8.50
C SER A 157 11.79 1.97 8.56
N MET A 158 11.46 2.86 7.62
CA MET A 158 11.86 4.27 7.65
C MET A 158 10.74 5.23 8.09
N THR A 159 9.48 4.93 7.77
CA THR A 159 8.37 5.88 7.99
C THR A 159 7.54 5.61 9.24
N GLY A 160 7.75 4.47 9.89
CA GLY A 160 6.80 3.92 10.86
C GLY A 160 5.50 3.48 10.19
N HIS A 161 4.55 3.00 11.00
CA HIS A 161 3.25 2.51 10.52
C HIS A 161 2.15 3.58 10.68
N LEU A 162 1.70 4.15 9.56
CA LEU A 162 0.70 5.23 9.53
C LEU A 162 -0.76 4.76 9.60
N LEU A 163 -1.03 3.52 10.03
CA LEU A 163 -2.39 2.94 10.08
C LEU A 163 -3.17 3.18 8.77
N GLY A 164 -4.30 3.88 8.81
CA GLY A 164 -5.10 4.21 7.62
C GLY A 164 -4.36 5.04 6.55
N GLY A 165 -3.29 5.75 6.92
CA GLY A 165 -2.44 6.51 5.99
C GLY A 165 -1.37 5.68 5.28
N ALA A 166 -1.10 4.45 5.75
CA ALA A 166 -0.09 3.55 5.17
C ALA A 166 -0.40 3.26 3.69
N GLY A 167 -1.70 3.05 3.39
CA GLY A 167 -2.27 2.84 2.07
C GLY A 167 -1.66 3.74 1.00
N GLY A 168 -1.89 5.04 1.15
CA GLY A 168 -1.52 6.06 0.18
C GLY A 168 -0.02 6.37 0.18
N LEU A 169 0.58 6.55 1.36
CA LEU A 169 2.00 6.93 1.46
C LEU A 169 2.92 5.87 0.82
N GLU A 170 2.71 4.61 1.15
CA GLU A 170 3.58 3.52 0.68
C GLU A 170 3.36 3.23 -0.81
N SER A 171 2.18 3.53 -1.34
CA SER A 171 1.91 3.47 -2.79
C SER A 171 2.76 4.49 -3.55
N VAL A 172 2.94 5.70 -3.01
CA VAL A 172 3.83 6.72 -3.63
C VAL A 172 5.26 6.19 -3.71
N PHE A 173 5.79 5.59 -2.65
CA PHE A 173 7.14 5.02 -2.68
C PHE A 173 7.26 3.83 -3.62
N THR A 174 6.21 3.03 -3.76
CA THR A 174 6.17 1.91 -4.72
C THR A 174 6.22 2.43 -6.16
N VAL A 175 5.43 3.46 -6.48
CA VAL A 175 5.46 4.13 -7.79
C VAL A 175 6.82 4.77 -8.06
N LEU A 176 7.45 5.38 -7.05
CA LEU A 176 8.79 5.95 -7.20
C LEU A 176 9.85 4.87 -7.39
N ALA A 177 9.74 3.73 -6.70
CA ALA A 177 10.64 2.59 -6.88
C ALA A 177 10.56 2.05 -8.31
N LEU A 178 9.33 1.86 -8.82
CA LEU A 178 9.07 1.51 -10.21
C LEU A 178 9.64 2.55 -11.18
N HIS A 179 9.33 3.84 -11.00
CA HIS A 179 9.80 4.90 -11.89
C HIS A 179 11.33 5.02 -11.93
N HIS A 180 11.99 4.90 -10.77
CA HIS A 180 13.44 5.01 -10.65
C HIS A 180 14.18 3.67 -10.83
N GLN A 181 13.46 2.57 -11.02
CA GLN A 181 14.02 1.22 -11.18
C GLN A 181 14.96 0.86 -10.02
N LYS A 182 14.51 1.14 -8.79
CA LYS A 182 15.31 0.98 -7.57
C LYS A 182 14.42 0.67 -6.37
N SER A 183 14.70 -0.44 -5.70
CA SER A 183 14.04 -0.80 -4.45
C SER A 183 14.66 0.00 -3.28
N PRO A 184 13.85 0.74 -2.49
CA PRO A 184 14.29 1.25 -1.19
C PRO A 184 14.69 0.11 -0.25
N PRO A 185 15.63 0.34 0.68
CA PRO A 185 15.96 -0.69 1.65
C PRO A 185 14.80 -0.89 2.64
N THR A 186 14.71 -2.09 3.21
CA THR A 186 14.18 -2.26 4.56
C THR A 186 15.36 -2.09 5.52
N ILE A 187 15.38 -1.01 6.30
CA ILE A 187 16.47 -0.76 7.26
C ILE A 187 16.28 -1.56 8.55
N ASN A 188 17.37 -1.74 9.29
CA ASN A 188 17.44 -2.46 10.57
C ASN A 188 17.31 -4.00 10.49
N ILE A 189 17.56 -4.59 9.31
CA ILE A 189 17.64 -6.05 9.17
C ILE A 189 19.09 -6.50 9.42
N PHE A 190 19.42 -6.90 10.64
CA PHE A 190 20.74 -7.45 10.97
C PHE A 190 20.74 -8.98 11.10
N ASN A 191 19.63 -9.51 11.60
CA ASN A 191 19.39 -10.94 11.76
C ASN A 191 18.00 -11.23 11.17
N GLN A 192 17.95 -11.48 9.86
CA GLN A 192 16.68 -11.78 9.20
C GLN A 192 16.07 -13.03 9.82
N ASP A 193 14.77 -12.98 10.10
CA ASP A 193 14.02 -14.12 10.62
C ASP A 193 14.10 -15.30 9.62
N PRO A 194 14.56 -16.49 10.04
CA PRO A 194 14.61 -17.66 9.17
C PRO A 194 13.26 -18.09 8.58
N GLU A 195 12.14 -17.71 9.22
CA GLU A 195 10.79 -17.97 8.71
C GLU A 195 10.37 -16.95 7.63
N CYS A 196 11.03 -15.79 7.58
CA CYS A 196 10.90 -14.78 6.53
C CYS A 196 11.98 -15.01 5.47
N ASP A 197 11.81 -16.08 4.69
CA ASP A 197 12.86 -16.66 3.84
C ASP A 197 12.87 -16.14 2.37
N LEU A 198 12.33 -14.94 2.14
CA LEU A 198 12.35 -14.26 0.85
C LEU A 198 13.56 -13.30 0.73
N ASP A 199 13.80 -12.80 -0.49
CA ASP A 199 14.86 -11.82 -0.75
C ASP A 199 14.42 -10.42 -0.32
N TYR A 200 14.58 -10.12 0.97
CA TYR A 200 14.34 -8.79 1.49
C TYR A 200 15.49 -7.85 1.13
N CYS A 201 15.18 -6.64 0.65
CA CYS A 201 16.15 -5.60 0.32
C CYS A 201 16.77 -4.99 1.60
N ALA A 202 17.61 -5.74 2.30
CA ALA A 202 18.13 -5.37 3.62
C ALA A 202 19.15 -4.22 3.57
N ASN A 203 18.88 -3.15 4.33
CA ASN A 203 19.75 -2.00 4.68
C ASN A 203 20.32 -1.14 3.55
N THR A 204 20.44 -1.65 2.33
CA THR A 204 20.98 -0.93 1.18
C THR A 204 19.97 -0.95 0.04
N ALA A 205 19.70 0.23 -0.54
CA ALA A 205 18.85 0.33 -1.72
C ALA A 205 19.43 -0.48 -2.88
N ARG A 206 18.59 -1.18 -3.65
CA ARG A 206 19.02 -2.08 -4.71
C ARG A 206 18.47 -1.63 -6.06
N ASP A 207 19.35 -1.48 -7.04
CA ASP A 207 18.92 -1.27 -8.43
C ASP A 207 18.20 -2.52 -8.92
N LEU A 208 17.04 -2.34 -9.55
CA LEU A 208 16.14 -3.42 -9.92
C LEU A 208 15.38 -3.04 -11.18
N LYS A 209 15.39 -3.92 -12.19
CA LYS A 209 14.45 -3.78 -13.30
C LYS A 209 13.06 -4.18 -12.80
N ILE A 210 12.14 -3.22 -12.80
CA ILE A 210 10.76 -3.41 -12.33
C ILE A 210 9.83 -3.08 -13.48
N ASP A 211 9.12 -4.10 -13.97
CA ASP A 211 8.06 -3.95 -14.96
C ASP A 211 6.70 -3.91 -14.23
N TYR A 212 6.50 -4.76 -13.21
CA TYR A 212 5.37 -4.69 -12.28
C TYR A 212 5.80 -4.70 -10.81
N ALA A 213 5.16 -3.83 -10.02
CA ALA A 213 5.35 -3.67 -8.59
C ALA A 213 4.04 -3.95 -7.83
N VAL A 214 4.13 -4.77 -6.80
CA VAL A 214 3.03 -5.05 -5.87
C VAL A 214 3.19 -4.21 -4.62
N LYS A 215 2.08 -3.68 -4.11
CA LYS A 215 2.03 -3.05 -2.80
C LYS A 215 0.94 -3.68 -1.94
N ASN A 216 1.33 -4.16 -0.77
CA ASN A 216 0.45 -4.84 0.18
C ASN A 216 0.06 -3.93 1.35
N ASN A 217 -1.19 -4.01 1.78
CA ASN A 217 -1.66 -3.40 3.02
C ASN A 217 -2.67 -4.33 3.70
N PHE A 218 -2.25 -4.95 4.79
CA PHE A 218 -3.05 -5.95 5.50
C PHE A 218 -3.46 -5.41 6.86
N GLY A 219 -4.72 -5.01 6.99
CA GLY A 219 -5.23 -4.37 8.20
C GLY A 219 -5.46 -5.35 9.34
N PHE A 220 -5.27 -4.88 10.56
CA PHE A 220 -5.80 -5.55 11.75
C PHE A 220 -7.30 -5.83 11.58
N GLY A 221 -7.77 -7.01 11.98
CA GLY A 221 -9.14 -7.47 11.70
C GLY A 221 -9.31 -8.17 10.36
N GLY A 222 -8.23 -8.37 9.61
CA GLY A 222 -8.21 -9.22 8.41
C GLY A 222 -8.76 -8.56 7.16
N THR A 223 -8.81 -7.22 7.08
CA THR A 223 -9.18 -6.49 5.86
C THR A 223 -7.92 -6.21 5.04
N ASN A 224 -7.82 -6.82 3.85
CA ASN A 224 -6.62 -6.78 3.04
C ASN A 224 -6.82 -5.97 1.75
N GLY A 225 -5.82 -5.18 1.38
CA GLY A 225 -5.75 -4.48 0.10
C GLY A 225 -4.39 -4.69 -0.58
N THR A 226 -4.43 -4.98 -1.88
CA THR A 226 -3.23 -5.10 -2.74
C THR A 226 -3.41 -4.21 -3.96
N LEU A 227 -2.36 -3.49 -4.34
CA LEU A 227 -2.30 -2.70 -5.57
C LEU A 227 -1.17 -3.20 -6.46
N ILE A 228 -1.37 -3.18 -7.78
CA ILE A 228 -0.36 -3.49 -8.78
C ILE A 228 -0.12 -2.26 -9.63
N PHE A 229 1.14 -1.83 -9.67
CA PHE A 229 1.59 -0.75 -10.53
C PHE A 229 2.44 -1.30 -11.66
N GLY A 230 2.17 -0.86 -12.88
CA GLY A 230 2.92 -1.25 -14.08
C GLY A 230 3.70 -0.07 -14.64
N LYS A 231 4.86 -0.40 -15.23
CA LYS A 231 5.60 0.54 -16.05
C LYS A 231 4.79 0.86 -17.31
N LYS A 232 4.80 2.13 -17.70
CA LYS A 232 4.19 2.61 -18.94
C LYS A 232 4.70 1.77 -20.14
N PRO A 233 3.85 1.33 -21.08
CA PRO A 233 4.28 0.89 -22.40
C PRO A 233 4.94 2.01 -23.23
#